data_AF-A0A0F9IN09-F1
#
_entry.id   AF-A0A0F9IN09-F1
#
_cell.length_a   1.000
_cell.length_b   1.000
_cell.length_c   1.000
_cell.angle_alpha   90.00
_cell.angle_beta   90.00
_cell.angle_gamma   90.00
#
_symmetry.space_group_name_H-M   'P 1'
#
loop_
_entity.id
_entity.type
_entity.pdbx_description
1 polymer ?
#
loop_
_entity_poly.entity_id
_entity_poly.type
_entity_poly.pdbx_seq_one_letter_code
_entity_poly.pdbx_strand_id
1 'polypeptide(L)'
;MACYSLVLIHDVKINIKEANAGGNVGFKLGRCGFQAIIAEGKSDEWMVLKVTAGGASLEPAGDIVGLKNYDACDKLRGRYGDKVGIAIIGRAGEMKMINSSVAITDPEAGLVATVLAAEWEPSWEPKA
;
A
#
# COMPACT_ATOMS: atom_id res chain seq x y z
N MET A 1 4.20 -8.21 -19.59
CA MET A 1 4.54 -6.81 -19.25
C MET A 1 4.01 -6.58 -17.85
N ALA A 2 4.87 -6.50 -16.84
CA ALA A 2 4.43 -6.58 -15.46
C ALA A 2 4.32 -5.18 -14.84
N CYS A 3 3.09 -4.84 -14.46
CA CYS A 3 2.74 -3.64 -13.72
C CYS A 3 2.18 -4.14 -12.40
N TYR A 4 2.92 -3.97 -11.31
CA TYR A 4 2.42 -4.26 -9.98
C TYR A 4 2.18 -2.95 -9.26
N SER A 5 1.21 -2.97 -8.35
CA SER A 5 0.72 -1.85 -7.58
C SER A 5 0.27 -2.44 -6.24
N LEU A 6 1.11 -2.27 -5.21
CA LEU A 6 0.78 -2.62 -3.82
C LEU A 6 -0.04 -1.48 -3.22
N VAL A 7 -1.08 -1.79 -2.45
CA VAL A 7 -1.79 -0.83 -1.59
C VAL A 7 -2.01 -1.54 -0.25
N LEU A 8 -1.43 -1.00 0.82
CA LEU A 8 -1.68 -1.42 2.20
C LEU A 8 -2.65 -0.42 2.81
N ILE A 9 -3.91 -0.84 3.01
CA ILE A 9 -4.90 -0.07 3.77
C ILE A 9 -5.32 -0.94 4.94
N HIS A 10 -5.15 -0.43 6.16
CA HIS A 10 -5.83 -0.94 7.35
C HIS A 10 -6.95 0.05 7.69
N ASP A 11 -8.15 -0.50 7.89
CA ASP A 11 -9.40 0.09 8.43
C ASP A 11 -9.37 1.60 8.79
N VAL A 12 -10.08 2.42 8.00
CA VAL A 12 -10.30 3.85 8.27
C VAL A 12 -11.74 4.03 8.73
N LYS A 13 -11.94 4.26 10.04
CA LYS A 13 -13.23 4.60 10.62
C LYS A 13 -13.17 5.88 11.45
N ILE A 14 -12.82 7.02 10.83
CA ILE A 14 -13.19 8.37 11.32
C ILE A 14 -13.31 9.32 10.11
N ASN A 15 -14.51 9.82 9.82
CA ASN A 15 -14.79 10.84 8.79
C ASN A 15 -14.16 10.52 7.40
N ILE A 16 -14.34 11.37 6.39
CA ILE A 16 -13.70 11.16 5.09
C ILE A 16 -12.26 11.66 5.16
N LYS A 17 -11.27 10.76 5.02
CA LYS A 17 -9.86 11.10 4.87
C LYS A 17 -9.39 10.73 3.47
N GLU A 18 -8.94 11.73 2.73
CA GLU A 18 -8.37 11.58 1.40
C GLU A 18 -6.90 12.01 1.43
N ALA A 19 -6.05 11.25 0.77
CA ALA A 19 -4.67 11.63 0.52
C ALA A 19 -4.36 11.41 -0.95
N ASN A 20 -3.57 12.34 -1.51
CA ASN A 20 -3.11 12.25 -2.88
C ASN A 20 -1.60 12.01 -2.90
N ALA A 21 -1.15 11.19 -3.83
CA ALA A 21 0.24 10.96 -4.12
C ALA A 21 0.43 10.81 -5.63
N GLY A 22 1.49 11.42 -6.14
CA GLY A 22 1.98 11.16 -7.49
C GLY A 22 2.75 9.84 -7.58
N GLY A 23 3.52 9.70 -8.65
CA GLY A 23 4.35 8.52 -8.89
C GLY A 23 3.77 7.60 -9.96
N ASN A 24 4.20 6.34 -9.96
CA ASN A 24 3.99 5.44 -11.08
C ASN A 24 2.87 4.41 -10.85
N VAL A 25 2.37 4.24 -9.62
CA VAL A 25 1.41 3.19 -9.23
C VAL A 25 0.06 3.37 -9.91
N GLY A 26 -0.54 4.57 -9.86
CA GLY A 26 -1.84 4.83 -10.50
C GLY A 26 -1.81 4.62 -12.01
N PHE A 27 -0.74 5.09 -12.67
CA PHE A 27 -0.53 4.87 -14.10
C PHE A 27 -0.41 3.38 -14.46
N LYS A 28 0.36 2.62 -13.67
CA LYS A 28 0.54 1.18 -13.85
C LYS A 28 -0.75 0.39 -13.58
N LEU A 29 -1.53 0.80 -12.58
CA LEU A 29 -2.83 0.20 -12.27
C LEU A 29 -3.80 0.36 -13.46
N GLY A 30 -3.86 1.55 -14.05
CA GLY A 30 -4.64 1.81 -15.26
C GLY A 30 -4.20 0.94 -16.45
N ARG A 31 -2.90 0.70 -16.62
CA ARG A 31 -2.39 -0.22 -17.66
C ARG A 31 -2.74 -1.69 -17.43
N CYS A 32 -3.02 -2.07 -16.18
CA CYS A 32 -3.56 -3.39 -15.86
C CYS A 32 -5.08 -3.48 -16.07
N GLY A 33 -5.75 -2.39 -16.45
CA GLY A 33 -7.19 -2.36 -16.70
C GLY A 33 -8.05 -2.08 -15.46
N PHE A 34 -7.44 -1.61 -14.36
CA PHE A 34 -8.15 -1.31 -13.12
C PHE A 34 -8.22 0.20 -12.86
N GLN A 35 -9.37 0.67 -12.37
CA GLN A 35 -9.58 2.08 -12.01
C GLN A 35 -9.30 2.36 -10.53
N ALA A 36 -9.55 1.37 -9.67
CA ALA A 36 -9.41 1.50 -8.24
C ALA A 36 -9.11 0.15 -7.59
N ILE A 37 -8.57 0.21 -6.37
CA ILE A 37 -8.46 -0.91 -5.46
C ILE A 37 -9.29 -0.55 -4.24
N ILE A 38 -10.23 -1.41 -3.88
CA ILE A 38 -11.02 -1.29 -2.64
C ILE A 38 -10.56 -2.42 -1.74
N ALA A 39 -9.98 -2.09 -0.59
CA ALA A 39 -9.54 -3.05 0.41
C ALA A 39 -10.51 -3.02 1.60
N GLU A 40 -11.11 -4.17 1.90
CA GLU A 40 -12.08 -4.34 2.99
C GLU A 40 -11.60 -5.41 3.97
N GLY A 41 -11.98 -5.27 5.24
CA GLY A 41 -11.61 -6.21 6.29
C GLY A 41 -10.15 -6.08 6.75
N LYS A 42 -9.60 -7.19 7.25
CA LYS A 42 -8.21 -7.29 7.72
C LYS A 42 -7.67 -8.70 7.51
N SER A 43 -6.35 -8.83 7.41
CA SER A 43 -5.66 -10.12 7.48
C SER A 43 -4.98 -10.28 8.84
N ASP A 44 -4.82 -11.53 9.30
CA ASP A 44 -4.07 -11.86 10.51
C ASP A 44 -2.55 -11.83 10.26
N GLU A 45 -2.13 -11.95 8.99
CA GLU A 45 -0.74 -11.86 8.57
C GLU A 45 -0.49 -10.63 7.69
N TRP A 46 0.77 -10.22 7.58
CA TRP A 46 1.15 -9.18 6.63
C TRP A 46 1.11 -9.73 5.21
N MET A 47 0.39 -9.03 4.33
CA MET A 47 0.17 -9.44 2.94
C MET A 47 0.59 -8.36 1.95
N VAL A 48 1.06 -8.80 0.78
CA VAL A 48 1.27 -8.00 -0.41
C VAL A 48 0.12 -8.27 -1.37
N LEU A 49 -0.59 -7.20 -1.76
CA LEU A 49 -1.50 -7.24 -2.91
C LEU A 49 -0.68 -7.08 -4.19
N LYS A 50 -0.67 -8.14 -4.99
CA LYS A 50 -0.04 -8.16 -6.30
C LYS A 50 -1.10 -8.03 -7.37
N VAL A 51 -1.10 -6.90 -8.07
CA VAL A 51 -1.96 -6.67 -9.22
C VAL A 51 -1.15 -6.87 -10.50
N THR A 52 -1.73 -7.49 -11.52
CA THR A 52 -1.16 -7.65 -12.86
C THR A 52 -2.27 -7.53 -13.90
N ALA A 53 -1.93 -7.47 -15.19
CA ALA A 53 -2.91 -7.55 -16.26
C ALA A 53 -3.72 -8.87 -16.26
N GLY A 54 -3.24 -9.91 -15.58
CA GLY A 54 -3.94 -11.20 -15.43
C GLY A 54 -4.86 -11.29 -14.22
N GLY A 55 -4.93 -10.24 -13.38
CA GLY A 55 -5.72 -10.24 -12.15
C GLY A 55 -4.91 -9.84 -10.92
N ALA A 56 -5.51 -10.05 -9.75
CA ALA A 56 -4.92 -9.70 -8.45
C ALA A 56 -4.81 -10.93 -7.54
N SER A 57 -3.75 -10.98 -6.72
CA SER A 57 -3.52 -12.03 -5.72
C SER A 57 -2.92 -11.45 -4.45
N LEU A 58 -3.18 -12.11 -3.31
CA LEU A 58 -2.54 -11.80 -2.03
C LEU A 58 -1.40 -12.79 -1.79
N GLU A 59 -0.22 -12.28 -1.46
CA GLU A 59 0.99 -13.07 -1.18
C GLU A 59 1.55 -12.70 0.21
N PRO A 60 2.17 -13.62 0.97
CA PRO A 60 2.76 -13.28 2.27
C PRO A 60 3.86 -12.22 2.19
N ALA A 61 3.90 -11.33 3.17
CA ALA A 61 4.79 -10.16 3.22
C ALA A 61 5.71 -10.13 4.45
N GLY A 62 5.75 -11.21 5.25
CA GLY A 62 6.51 -11.26 6.50
C GLY A 62 8.02 -10.93 6.35
N ASP A 63 8.58 -11.13 5.16
CA ASP A 63 9.98 -10.91 4.84
C ASP A 63 10.38 -9.43 4.65
N ILE A 64 9.40 -8.52 4.56
CA ILE A 64 9.60 -7.07 4.47
C ILE A 64 9.12 -6.28 5.69
N VAL A 65 8.48 -6.95 6.64
CA VAL A 65 7.97 -6.31 7.87
C VAL A 65 9.13 -5.76 8.69
N GLY A 66 8.99 -4.52 9.17
CA GLY A 66 9.98 -3.85 10.01
C GLY A 66 11.16 -3.23 9.26
N LEU A 67 11.23 -3.42 7.94
CA LEU A 67 12.24 -2.80 7.08
C LEU A 67 11.95 -1.32 6.84
N LYS A 68 12.98 -0.58 6.40
CA LYS A 68 12.76 0.75 5.83
C LYS A 68 12.15 0.59 4.45
N ASN A 69 11.39 1.61 3.99
CA ASN A 69 10.67 1.52 2.72
C ASN A 69 11.59 1.21 1.53
N TYR A 70 12.79 1.80 1.46
CA TYR A 70 13.74 1.52 0.39
C TYR A 70 14.16 0.05 0.38
N ASP A 71 14.56 -0.50 1.54
CA ASP A 71 14.97 -1.90 1.67
C ASP A 71 13.83 -2.86 1.31
N ALA A 72 12.59 -2.54 1.73
CA ALA A 72 11.41 -3.30 1.37
C ALA A 72 11.10 -3.22 -0.13
N CYS A 73 11.23 -2.03 -0.73
CA CYS A 73 11.08 -1.84 -2.17
C CYS A 73 12.10 -2.64 -2.98
N ASP A 74 13.36 -2.70 -2.53
CA ASP A 74 14.38 -3.48 -3.21
C ASP A 74 14.10 -4.98 -3.14
N LYS A 75 13.62 -5.48 -2.00
CA LYS A 75 13.12 -6.86 -1.90
C LYS A 75 11.93 -7.13 -2.82
N LEU A 76 10.99 -6.20 -2.90
CA LEU A 76 9.81 -6.32 -3.78
C LEU A 76 10.21 -6.28 -5.26
N ARG A 77 11.21 -5.46 -5.64
CA ARG A 77 11.80 -5.47 -6.98
C ARG A 77 12.52 -6.79 -7.26
N GLY A 78 13.21 -7.36 -6.28
CA GLY A 78 13.78 -8.70 -6.41
C GLY A 78 12.74 -9.79 -6.69
N ARG A 79 11.54 -9.68 -6.09
CA ARG A 79 10.42 -10.62 -6.29
C ARG A 79 9.68 -10.44 -7.60
N TYR A 80 9.45 -9.19 -7.99
CA TYR A 80 8.49 -8.86 -9.05
C TYR A 80 9.15 -8.16 -10.26
N GLY A 81 10.45 -7.88 -10.19
CA GLY A 81 11.21 -7.18 -11.22
C GLY A 81 11.18 -5.66 -11.08
N ASP A 82 12.14 -4.99 -11.72
CA ASP A 82 12.43 -3.56 -11.52
C ASP A 82 11.33 -2.61 -11.99
N LYS A 83 10.43 -3.09 -12.85
CA LYS A 83 9.35 -2.29 -13.43
C LYS A 83 8.10 -2.26 -12.55
N VAL A 84 8.17 -2.75 -11.31
CA VAL A 84 7.06 -2.69 -10.37
C VAL A 84 6.77 -1.28 -9.88
N GLY A 85 5.48 -0.94 -9.74
CA GLY A 85 5.05 0.18 -8.92
C GLY A 85 4.73 -0.30 -7.51
N ILE A 86 5.15 0.42 -6.50
CA ILE A 86 4.98 0.01 -5.10
C ILE A 86 4.31 1.16 -4.37
N ALA A 87 3.17 0.90 -3.73
CA ALA A 87 2.70 1.72 -2.61
C ALA A 87 2.88 0.92 -1.32
N ILE A 88 3.57 1.47 -0.32
CA ILE A 88 4.01 0.75 0.87
C ILE A 88 3.92 1.62 2.11
N ILE A 89 3.57 1.02 3.25
CA ILE A 89 3.67 1.69 4.56
C ILE A 89 5.06 1.44 5.15
N GLY A 90 5.57 2.41 5.89
CA GLY A 90 6.74 2.18 6.74
C GLY A 90 6.36 1.69 8.13
N ARG A 91 7.38 1.50 8.97
CA ARG A 91 7.24 1.08 10.38
C ARG A 91 6.20 1.88 11.17
N ALA A 92 6.06 3.17 10.89
CA ALA A 92 5.03 4.00 11.53
C ALA A 92 3.61 3.50 11.22
N GLY A 93 3.35 3.07 9.98
CA GLY A 93 2.08 2.45 9.60
C GLY A 93 1.92 1.06 10.18
N GLU A 94 2.99 0.27 10.22
CA GLU A 94 2.98 -1.06 10.88
C GLU A 94 2.61 -0.96 12.36
N MET A 95 3.07 0.10 13.03
CA MET A 95 2.77 0.41 14.43
C MET A 95 1.45 1.18 14.64
N LYS A 96 0.68 1.45 13.58
CA LYS A 96 -0.59 2.20 13.62
C LYS A 96 -0.46 3.60 14.21
N MET A 97 0.62 4.30 13.86
CA MET A 97 0.85 5.68 14.30
C MET A 97 -0.09 6.65 13.58
N ILE A 98 -0.63 7.60 14.33
CA ILE A 98 -1.64 8.57 13.87
C ILE A 98 -1.19 9.46 12.71
N ASN A 99 0.12 9.62 12.50
CA ASN A 99 0.69 10.44 11.44
C ASN A 99 1.56 9.62 10.47
N SER A 100 1.20 8.36 10.25
CA SER A 100 1.89 7.48 9.32
C SER A 100 1.60 7.86 7.86
N SER A 101 2.37 7.29 6.93
CA SER A 101 2.30 7.63 5.51
C SER A 101 2.27 6.38 4.64
N VAL A 102 1.65 6.49 3.47
CA VAL A 102 1.84 5.55 2.36
C VAL A 102 2.85 6.18 1.40
N ALA A 103 3.94 5.46 1.12
CA ALA A 103 4.95 5.87 0.16
C ALA A 103 4.71 5.19 -1.19
N ILE A 104 4.84 5.94 -2.28
CA ILE A 104 4.62 5.50 -3.65
C ILE A 104 5.93 5.65 -4.45
N THR A 105 6.28 4.66 -5.25
CA THR A 105 7.43 4.76 -6.16
C THR A 105 7.16 5.70 -7.33
N ASP A 106 8.16 6.49 -7.71
CA ASP A 106 8.14 7.31 -8.91
C ASP A 106 8.79 6.59 -10.13
N PRO A 107 8.77 7.19 -11.34
CA PRO A 107 9.43 6.62 -12.52
C PRO A 107 10.95 6.46 -12.41
N GLU A 108 11.62 7.24 -11.55
CA GLU A 108 13.07 7.22 -11.29
C GLU A 108 13.44 6.29 -10.12
N ALA A 109 12.49 5.47 -9.66
CA ALA A 109 12.63 4.54 -8.54
C ALA A 109 12.79 5.21 -7.16
N GLY A 110 12.62 6.53 -7.07
CA GLY A 110 12.48 7.27 -5.82
C GLY A 110 11.15 6.99 -5.12
N LEU A 111 11.02 7.44 -3.88
CA LEU A 111 9.80 7.32 -3.08
C LEU A 111 9.22 8.69 -2.79
N VAL A 112 7.94 8.86 -3.13
CA VAL A 112 7.12 10.01 -2.76
C VAL A 112 6.15 9.57 -1.67
N ALA A 113 6.20 10.20 -0.50
CA ALA A 113 5.34 9.86 0.62
C ALA A 113 4.16 10.82 0.72
N THR A 114 2.96 10.29 0.97
CA THR A 114 1.81 11.07 1.39
C THR A 114 1.37 10.63 2.78
N VAL A 115 1.10 11.59 3.64
CA VAL A 115 0.70 11.33 5.02
C VAL A 115 -0.79 10.96 5.03
N LEU A 116 -1.10 9.80 5.60
CA LEU A 116 -2.46 9.36 5.87
C LEU A 116 -2.58 9.27 7.38
N ALA A 117 -3.28 10.22 7.98
CA ALA A 117 -3.52 10.20 9.40
C ALA A 117 -4.51 9.09 9.75
N ALA A 118 -4.04 7.84 9.94
CA ALA A 118 -4.84 6.74 10.42
C ALA A 118 -5.09 6.92 11.91
N GLU A 119 -6.23 7.51 12.27
CA GLU A 119 -6.72 7.43 13.63
C GLU A 119 -7.38 6.06 13.79
N TRP A 120 -6.81 5.23 14.67
CA TRP A 120 -7.49 4.06 15.17
C TRP A 120 -8.25 4.45 16.43
N GLU A 121 -9.56 4.64 16.33
CA GLU A 121 -10.44 4.66 17.50
C GLU A 121 -10.75 3.20 17.91
N PRO A 122 -10.38 2.76 19.12
CA PRO A 122 -10.97 1.56 19.70
C PRO A 122 -12.45 1.87 19.97
N SER A 123 -13.34 1.00 19.51
CA SER A 123 -14.80 1.03 19.73
C SER A 123 -15.59 2.08 18.94
N TRP A 124 -16.03 1.69 17.74
CA TRP A 124 -17.30 2.17 17.21
C TRP A 124 -18.41 1.26 17.75
N GLU A 125 -19.26 1.79 18.64
CA GLU A 125 -20.58 1.22 18.93
C GLU A 125 -21.64 1.98 18.11
N PRO A 126 -22.59 1.28 17.47
CA PRO A 126 -23.67 1.93 16.74
C PRO A 126 -24.50 2.77 17.71
N LYS A 127 -24.58 4.08 17.47
CA LYS A 127 -25.59 4.93 18.11
C LYS A 127 -26.94 4.60 17.47
N ALA A 128 -27.87 4.15 18.31
CA ALA A 128 -29.28 3.91 17.98
C ALA A 128 -29.98 5.19 17.52
#